data_AF-A0A674ISH8-F1
#
_entry.id   AF-A0A674ISH8-F1
#
_cell.length_a   1.000
_cell.length_b   1.000
_cell.length_c   1.000
_cell.angle_alpha   90.00
_cell.angle_beta   90.00
_cell.angle_gamma   90.00
#
_symmetry.space_group_name_H-M   'P 1'
#
loop_
_entity.id
_entity.type
_entity.pdbx_description
1 polymer ?
#
loop_
_entity_poly.entity_id
_entity_poly.type
_entity_poly.pdbx_seq_one_letter_code
_entity_poly.pdbx_strand_id
1 'polypeptide(L)'
;EWGGEGAAPETAAHWFPLLSGSLSETPPPPYSKISPFSCPWAEVSERPNSSHLESGCNAHGDWRDPGLAWSTTRDGCWCKLAYWEHRTRVGRLYAVHETSVNIFCELPQGSGFSLGQLQAERRSAAVRRARSKIGRGLLLSRERDGVWAYNRSEHPIFVSSPTLGPPGARGPPVHKVLPGYSLQVFDYERAGGQAGWRRPGDGPCDPNSIRISFAKGWGPCYSRQFITACPCWLEILLTKPR
;
A
#
# COMPACT_ATOMS: atom_id res chain seq x y z
N GLU A 1 -51.41 17.52 54.78
CA GLU A 1 -50.72 17.82 53.52
C GLU A 1 -49.42 17.03 53.50
N TRP A 2 -49.34 16.02 52.64
CA TRP A 2 -48.14 15.20 52.46
C TRP A 2 -47.51 15.58 51.13
N GLY A 3 -46.30 16.15 51.21
CA GLY A 3 -45.54 16.71 50.10
C GLY A 3 -44.99 15.65 49.16
N GLY A 4 -44.88 16.03 47.89
CA GLY A 4 -44.34 15.24 46.80
C GLY A 4 -42.86 15.50 46.51
N GLU A 5 -42.48 14.91 45.37
CA GLU A 5 -41.21 15.02 44.62
C GLU A 5 -40.01 14.31 45.28
N GLY A 6 -39.29 13.39 44.62
CA GLY A 6 -39.12 13.15 43.20
C GLY A 6 -37.65 13.42 42.82
N ALA A 7 -37.04 12.42 42.18
CA ALA A 7 -35.74 12.44 41.47
C ALA A 7 -34.44 12.22 42.29
N ALA A 8 -33.70 11.22 41.80
CA ALA A 8 -32.38 10.78 42.22
C ALA A 8 -31.26 11.74 41.80
N PRO A 9 -30.09 11.74 42.47
CA PRO A 9 -28.91 12.38 41.94
C PRO A 9 -28.04 11.40 41.15
N GLU A 10 -27.84 11.79 39.90
CA GLU A 10 -26.88 11.32 38.90
C GLU A 10 -25.44 11.46 39.43
N THR A 11 -24.62 10.42 39.25
CA THR A 11 -23.22 10.40 39.70
C THR A 11 -22.35 11.25 38.78
N ALA A 12 -21.75 12.29 39.36
CA ALA A 12 -20.81 13.19 38.71
C ALA A 12 -19.50 12.47 38.32
N ALA A 13 -19.19 12.43 37.02
CA ALA A 13 -17.87 12.05 36.55
C ALA A 13 -16.91 13.23 36.74
N HIS A 14 -15.99 13.09 37.71
CA HIS A 14 -14.93 14.04 38.00
C HIS A 14 -13.89 14.06 36.88
N TRP A 15 -13.62 15.25 36.33
CA TRP A 15 -12.41 15.55 35.59
C TRP A 15 -11.33 16.05 36.56
N PHE A 16 -10.15 15.44 36.53
CA PHE A 16 -8.92 16.08 37.00
C PHE A 16 -7.77 15.87 35.99
N PRO A 17 -7.04 16.94 35.62
CA PRO A 17 -5.87 16.88 34.76
C PRO A 17 -4.60 16.80 35.61
N LEU A 18 -3.54 16.13 35.16
CA LEU A 18 -2.18 16.40 35.65
C LEU A 18 -1.12 16.11 34.59
N LEU A 19 -0.22 17.09 34.50
CA LEU A 19 0.90 17.26 33.60
C LEU A 19 2.09 16.36 33.96
N SER A 20 2.94 16.19 32.94
CA SER A 20 4.40 16.02 32.98
C SER A 20 4.95 14.69 33.51
N GLY A 21 5.63 13.98 32.60
CA GLY A 21 6.49 12.86 32.88
C GLY A 21 6.91 12.19 31.58
N SER A 22 8.10 12.54 31.08
CA SER A 22 8.91 11.81 30.09
C SER A 22 8.15 11.00 29.01
N LEU A 23 8.09 11.52 27.78
CA LEU A 23 7.83 10.70 26.59
C LEU A 23 9.03 9.77 26.34
N SER A 24 9.12 8.68 27.10
CA SER A 24 9.84 7.50 26.63
C SER A 24 8.93 6.78 25.64
N GLU A 25 9.54 6.47 24.50
CA GLU A 25 9.11 5.55 23.45
C GLU A 25 8.05 4.54 23.92
N THR A 26 6.77 4.87 23.68
CA THR A 26 5.72 3.86 23.77
C THR A 26 5.93 2.89 22.62
N PRO A 27 6.06 1.58 22.87
CA PRO A 27 6.08 0.61 21.79
C PRO A 27 4.82 0.81 20.94
N PRO A 28 4.90 0.69 19.60
CA PRO A 28 3.72 0.84 18.76
C PRO A 28 2.62 -0.09 19.30
N PRO A 29 1.36 0.39 19.38
CA PRO A 29 0.26 -0.43 19.89
C PRO A 29 0.20 -1.75 19.13
N PRO A 30 -0.32 -2.85 19.72
CA PRO A 30 -0.30 -4.17 19.10
C PRO A 30 -1.13 -4.17 17.80
N TYR A 31 -0.46 -3.88 16.68
CA TYR A 31 -1.00 -3.84 15.34
C TYR A 31 -1.12 -5.26 14.77
N SER A 32 -1.94 -6.10 15.40
CA SER A 32 -2.18 -7.49 14.97
C SER A 32 -3.59 -7.74 14.44
N LYS A 33 -4.40 -6.68 14.27
CA LYS A 33 -5.74 -6.83 13.71
C LYS A 33 -5.63 -6.84 12.18
N ILE A 34 -5.77 -8.02 11.58
CA ILE A 34 -5.99 -8.19 10.15
C ILE A 34 -7.32 -7.51 9.79
N SER A 35 -7.36 -6.74 8.69
CA SER A 35 -8.58 -6.07 8.26
C SER A 35 -9.66 -7.11 7.87
N PRO A 36 -10.89 -7.04 8.40
CA PRO A 36 -11.95 -7.99 8.09
C PRO A 36 -12.62 -7.75 6.72
N PHE A 37 -12.14 -6.78 5.93
CA PHE A 37 -12.80 -6.33 4.69
C PHE A 37 -12.00 -6.73 3.45
N SER A 38 -11.97 -8.02 3.15
CA SER A 38 -11.69 -8.51 1.80
C SER A 38 -12.97 -8.38 0.96
N CYS A 39 -12.88 -7.82 -0.24
CA CYS A 39 -14.04 -7.82 -1.15
C CYS A 39 -14.39 -9.28 -1.52
N PRO A 40 -15.66 -9.72 -1.34
CA PRO A 40 -16.11 -11.00 -1.87
C PRO A 40 -16.00 -10.96 -3.40
N TRP A 41 -15.21 -11.85 -3.97
CA TRP A 41 -15.06 -11.99 -5.42
C TRP A 41 -16.36 -12.59 -5.97
N ALA A 42 -16.95 -11.94 -6.97
CA ALA A 42 -18.09 -12.48 -7.69
C ALA A 42 -17.61 -13.60 -8.61
N GLU A 43 -18.16 -14.80 -8.42
CA GLU A 43 -18.14 -15.90 -9.39
C GLU A 43 -18.81 -15.44 -10.69
N VAL A 44 -18.04 -14.87 -11.60
CA VAL A 44 -18.49 -14.71 -12.98
C VAL A 44 -18.16 -16.00 -13.72
N SER A 45 -19.18 -16.85 -13.85
CA SER A 45 -19.16 -18.03 -14.70
C SER A 45 -19.09 -17.58 -16.17
N GLU A 46 -17.94 -17.73 -16.82
CA GLU A 46 -17.78 -17.43 -18.25
C GLU A 46 -17.96 -18.73 -19.07
N ARG A 47 -19.02 -18.76 -19.89
CA ARG A 47 -19.17 -19.70 -21.01
C ARG A 47 -18.14 -19.36 -22.10
N PRO A 48 -17.50 -20.33 -22.77
CA PRO A 48 -16.50 -20.04 -23.78
C PRO A 48 -17.21 -19.72 -25.11
N ASN A 49 -16.89 -18.57 -25.71
CA ASN A 49 -17.06 -18.42 -27.15
C ASN A 49 -15.69 -18.27 -27.80
N SER A 50 -15.36 -19.28 -28.60
CA SER A 50 -14.18 -19.34 -29.45
C SER A 50 -14.40 -18.42 -30.65
N SER A 51 -13.45 -17.55 -30.94
CA SER A 51 -13.13 -17.23 -32.34
C SER A 51 -11.67 -16.81 -32.47
N HIS A 52 -10.98 -17.70 -33.14
CA HIS A 52 -9.66 -17.65 -33.76
C HIS A 52 -9.51 -16.42 -34.66
N LEU A 53 -8.37 -15.72 -34.58
CA LEU A 53 -7.69 -15.20 -35.77
C LEU A 53 -6.19 -15.05 -35.49
N GLU A 54 -5.40 -15.84 -36.20
CA GLU A 54 -3.95 -15.74 -36.31
C GLU A 54 -3.56 -14.49 -37.08
N SER A 55 -2.47 -13.83 -36.68
CA SER A 55 -1.59 -13.08 -37.59
C SER A 55 -0.23 -12.93 -36.95
N GLY A 56 0.74 -13.62 -37.53
CA GLY A 56 2.12 -13.63 -37.09
C GLY A 56 2.93 -12.44 -37.62
N CYS A 57 3.99 -12.13 -36.89
CA CYS A 57 5.22 -11.64 -37.48
C CYS A 57 6.39 -12.06 -36.57
N ASN A 58 7.18 -13.02 -37.07
CA ASN A 58 8.52 -13.31 -36.61
C ASN A 58 9.42 -12.12 -36.96
N ALA A 59 10.07 -11.55 -35.95
CA ALA A 59 11.33 -10.83 -36.13
C ALA A 59 12.24 -11.19 -34.95
N HIS A 60 13.20 -12.07 -35.25
CA HIS A 60 14.40 -12.28 -34.46
C HIS A 60 15.14 -10.95 -34.28
N GLY A 61 15.50 -10.62 -33.04
CA GLY A 61 16.29 -9.45 -32.68
C GLY A 61 16.77 -9.58 -31.24
N ASP A 62 17.83 -10.37 -31.07
CA ASP A 62 18.48 -10.70 -29.81
C ASP A 62 19.20 -9.47 -29.21
N TRP A 63 18.69 -9.06 -28.05
CA TRP A 63 19.37 -8.58 -26.84
C TRP A 63 20.72 -7.82 -26.95
N ARG A 64 20.75 -6.58 -26.43
CA ARG A 64 21.24 -6.24 -25.07
C ARG A 64 21.43 -4.74 -24.95
N ASP A 65 20.72 -4.12 -24.00
CA ASP A 65 20.99 -2.76 -23.54
C ASP A 65 21.55 -2.83 -22.10
N PRO A 66 22.87 -2.67 -21.87
CA PRO A 66 23.51 -3.00 -20.59
C PRO A 66 23.55 -1.81 -19.59
N GLY A 67 22.55 -0.93 -19.59
CA GLY A 67 22.58 0.29 -18.76
C GLY A 67 21.85 0.24 -17.41
N LEU A 68 20.85 -0.64 -17.23
CA LEU A 68 19.93 -0.52 -16.09
C LEU A 68 19.92 -1.72 -15.12
N ALA A 69 20.55 -2.84 -15.48
CA ALA A 69 20.42 -4.10 -14.73
C ALA A 69 21.51 -4.33 -13.66
N TRP A 70 22.59 -3.55 -13.63
CA TRP A 70 23.72 -3.82 -12.73
C TRP A 70 23.72 -3.02 -11.40
N SER A 71 22.85 -2.02 -11.23
CA SER A 71 22.91 -1.09 -10.08
C SER A 71 21.76 -1.21 -9.08
N THR A 72 21.18 -2.40 -8.92
CA THR A 72 20.22 -2.66 -7.83
C THR A 72 20.81 -3.57 -6.76
N THR A 73 21.78 -4.42 -7.11
CA THR A 73 22.36 -5.43 -6.22
C THR A 73 23.57 -4.94 -5.43
N ARG A 74 24.19 -3.83 -5.85
CA ARG A 74 25.41 -3.30 -5.21
C ARG A 74 25.15 -2.35 -4.04
N ASP A 75 23.95 -1.80 -3.96
CA ASP A 75 23.63 -0.73 -2.99
C ASP A 75 23.13 -1.28 -1.65
N GLY A 76 22.80 -2.58 -1.55
CA GLY A 76 22.30 -3.18 -0.31
C GLY A 76 20.87 -2.75 0.07
N CYS A 77 20.17 -2.00 -0.78
CA CYS A 77 18.76 -1.66 -0.55
C CYS A 77 17.86 -2.86 -0.83
N TRP A 78 16.88 -3.11 0.06
CA TRP A 78 15.93 -4.20 -0.10
C TRP A 78 14.67 -3.80 -0.87
N CYS A 79 14.36 -2.51 -0.95
CA CYS A 79 13.37 -2.00 -1.89
C CYS A 79 13.66 -0.58 -2.35
N LYS A 80 12.98 -0.16 -3.42
CA LYS A 80 12.93 1.22 -3.91
C LYS A 80 11.48 1.69 -3.93
N LEU A 81 11.25 2.90 -3.43
CA LEU A 81 9.93 3.53 -3.38
C LEU A 81 9.79 4.54 -4.52
N ALA A 82 8.69 4.48 -5.26
CA ALA A 82 8.31 5.45 -6.27
C ALA A 82 6.98 6.09 -5.89
N TYR A 83 6.95 7.42 -5.75
CA TYR A 83 5.72 8.15 -5.52
C TYR A 83 5.11 8.65 -6.83
N TRP A 84 3.80 8.55 -6.94
CA TRP A 84 3.05 8.86 -8.15
C TRP A 84 1.84 9.73 -7.84
N GLU A 85 1.62 10.70 -8.71
CA GLU A 85 0.40 11.49 -8.78
C GLU A 85 -0.28 11.18 -10.12
N HIS A 86 -1.41 10.48 -10.08
CA HIS A 86 -2.03 9.90 -11.27
C HIS A 86 -1.06 9.01 -12.08
N ARG A 87 -0.72 9.39 -13.31
CA ARG A 87 0.22 8.67 -14.21
C ARG A 87 1.64 9.23 -14.15
N THR A 88 1.87 10.26 -13.34
CA THR A 88 3.13 11.00 -13.33
C THR A 88 3.95 10.61 -12.10
N ARG A 89 5.18 10.17 -12.32
CA ARG A 89 6.15 9.94 -11.23
C ARG A 89 6.59 11.28 -10.68
N VAL A 90 6.52 11.44 -9.37
CA VAL A 90 6.88 12.68 -8.68
C VAL A 90 8.06 12.41 -7.76
N GLY A 91 9.18 13.08 -8.04
CA GLY A 91 10.45 12.85 -7.34
C GLY A 91 11.28 11.69 -7.91
N ARG A 92 12.38 11.39 -7.22
CA ARG A 92 13.30 10.31 -7.55
C ARG A 92 12.85 9.01 -6.85
N LEU A 93 13.44 7.89 -7.26
CA LEU A 93 13.33 6.64 -6.50
C LEU A 93 14.02 6.81 -5.14
N TYR A 94 13.34 6.42 -4.07
CA TYR A 94 13.89 6.42 -2.72
C TYR A 94 14.35 5.00 -2.36
N ALA A 95 15.66 4.78 -2.25
CA ALA A 95 16.23 3.48 -1.89
C ALA A 95 16.13 3.26 -0.37
N VAL A 96 15.69 2.07 0.03
CA VAL A 96 15.50 1.72 1.44
C VAL A 96 16.51 0.65 1.84
N HIS A 97 17.38 0.98 2.78
CA HIS A 97 18.44 0.10 3.28
C HIS A 97 18.08 -0.47 4.66
N GLU A 98 17.55 0.38 5.54
CA GLU A 98 17.08 -0.01 6.88
C GLU A 98 15.90 -0.97 6.81
N THR A 99 15.75 -1.85 7.79
CA THR A 99 14.65 -2.84 7.82
C THR A 99 13.27 -2.20 7.80
N SER A 100 13.13 -0.94 8.20
CA SER A 100 11.87 -0.22 8.13
C SER A 100 12.03 1.23 7.66
N VAL A 101 10.96 1.81 7.12
CA VAL A 101 10.93 3.18 6.63
C VAL A 101 9.55 3.83 6.82
N ASN A 102 9.54 5.07 7.29
CA ASN A 102 8.33 5.88 7.33
C ASN A 102 8.07 6.54 5.97
N ILE A 103 6.83 6.53 5.48
CA ILE A 103 6.38 7.31 4.31
C ILE A 103 5.27 8.25 4.78
N PHE A 104 5.45 9.56 4.64
CA PHE A 104 4.56 10.55 5.28
C PHE A 104 4.50 11.89 4.52
N CYS A 105 3.45 12.68 4.75
CA CYS A 105 3.43 14.10 4.38
C CYS A 105 3.85 15.00 5.55
N GLU A 106 3.45 14.63 6.77
CA GLU A 106 3.67 15.42 7.98
C GLU A 106 4.16 14.48 9.09
N LEU A 107 5.41 14.66 9.53
CA LEU A 107 5.98 13.93 10.65
C LEU A 107 7.01 14.84 11.35
N PRO A 108 6.64 15.51 12.47
CA PRO A 108 7.44 16.58 13.06
C PRO A 108 8.88 16.18 13.44
N GLN A 109 9.12 14.92 13.77
CA GLN A 109 10.44 14.40 14.17
C GLN A 109 10.81 13.08 13.46
N GLY A 110 10.24 12.81 12.28
CA GLY A 110 10.42 11.51 11.64
C GLY A 110 11.47 11.48 10.55
N SER A 111 12.26 10.40 10.53
CA SER A 111 13.12 10.03 9.41
C SER A 111 12.37 9.15 8.41
N GLY A 112 12.72 9.25 7.12
CA GLY A 112 12.16 8.41 6.06
C GLY A 112 11.79 9.20 4.81
N PHE A 113 10.83 8.69 4.05
CA PHE A 113 10.40 9.25 2.78
C PHE A 113 9.30 10.30 2.97
N SER A 114 9.70 11.58 3.02
CA SER A 114 8.79 12.72 3.10
C SER A 114 8.20 13.08 1.74
N LEU A 115 6.93 12.73 1.54
CA LEU A 115 6.16 13.10 0.36
C LEU A 115 5.84 14.59 0.33
N GLY A 116 5.82 15.25 1.49
CA GLY A 116 5.57 16.69 1.65
C GLY A 116 6.60 17.56 0.91
N GLN A 117 7.85 17.10 0.87
CA GLN A 117 8.98 17.81 0.25
C GLN A 117 9.06 17.64 -1.28
N LEU A 118 8.26 16.73 -1.85
CA LEU A 118 8.31 16.45 -3.29
C LEU A 118 7.66 17.60 -4.07
N GLN A 119 8.48 18.28 -4.87
CA GLN A 119 8.02 19.35 -5.75
C GLN A 119 7.33 18.78 -7.00
N ALA A 120 6.26 19.44 -7.43
CA ALA A 120 5.59 19.18 -8.69
C ALA A 120 5.04 20.52 -9.21
N GLU A 121 5.30 20.83 -10.49
CA GLU A 121 5.02 22.12 -11.12
C GLU A 121 3.58 22.60 -10.88
N ARG A 122 2.60 21.70 -11.09
CA ARG A 122 1.17 22.01 -10.94
C ARG A 122 0.40 20.79 -10.44
N ARG A 123 -0.07 20.86 -9.19
CA ARG A 123 -0.94 19.83 -8.60
C ARG A 123 -2.41 20.15 -8.82
N SER A 124 -3.19 19.15 -9.21
CA SER A 124 -4.65 19.26 -9.29
C SER A 124 -5.27 19.41 -7.89
N ALA A 125 -6.49 19.94 -7.81
CA ALA A 125 -7.21 20.04 -6.53
C ALA A 125 -7.48 18.65 -5.91
N ALA A 126 -7.69 17.63 -6.74
CA ALA A 126 -7.88 16.26 -6.27
C ALA A 126 -6.60 15.70 -5.62
N VAL A 127 -5.44 15.95 -6.21
CA VAL A 127 -4.13 15.56 -5.65
C VAL A 127 -3.88 16.27 -4.33
N ARG A 128 -4.08 17.59 -4.26
CA ARG A 128 -3.89 18.35 -3.01
C ARG A 128 -4.75 17.81 -1.87
N ARG A 129 -6.03 17.55 -2.13
CA ARG A 129 -6.96 16.93 -1.15
C ARG A 129 -6.58 15.50 -0.78
N ALA A 130 -5.92 14.75 -1.66
CA ALA A 130 -5.46 13.40 -1.34
C ALA A 130 -4.16 13.42 -0.53
N ARG A 131 -3.23 14.32 -0.85
CA ARG A 131 -1.98 14.54 -0.09
C ARG A 131 -2.24 14.97 1.35
N SER A 132 -3.22 15.84 1.58
CA SER A 132 -3.60 16.26 2.93
C SER A 132 -4.14 15.10 3.79
N LYS A 133 -4.60 14.01 3.15
CA LYS A 133 -5.09 12.81 3.83
C LYS A 133 -3.99 11.80 4.17
N ILE A 134 -2.77 12.01 3.68
CA ILE A 134 -1.65 11.11 3.98
C ILE A 134 -1.21 11.32 5.43
N GLY A 135 -1.03 12.56 5.88
CA GLY A 135 -0.60 12.87 7.25
C GLY A 135 0.66 12.09 7.65
N ARG A 136 0.57 11.34 8.76
CA ARG A 136 1.62 10.42 9.26
C ARG A 136 1.92 9.22 8.33
N GLY A 137 1.06 8.99 7.34
CA GLY A 137 1.20 8.03 6.25
C GLY A 137 1.31 6.58 6.70
N LEU A 138 2.35 5.86 6.27
CA LEU A 138 2.58 4.47 6.63
C LEU A 138 4.00 4.23 7.16
N LEU A 139 4.15 3.18 7.96
CA LEU A 139 5.44 2.55 8.23
C LEU A 139 5.49 1.28 7.38
N LEU A 140 6.55 1.12 6.59
CA LEU A 140 6.84 -0.08 5.82
C LEU A 140 7.97 -0.83 6.51
N SER A 141 7.78 -2.12 6.80
CA SER A 141 8.73 -2.96 7.52
C SER A 141 9.06 -4.21 6.71
N ARG A 142 10.34 -4.57 6.64
CA ARG A 142 10.84 -5.85 6.14
C ARG A 142 11.07 -6.76 7.32
N GLU A 143 10.30 -7.83 7.38
CA GLU A 143 10.34 -8.83 8.44
C GLU A 143 10.78 -10.19 7.88
N ARG A 144 10.81 -11.23 8.72
CA ARG A 144 11.31 -12.56 8.32
C ARG A 144 10.37 -13.27 7.35
N ASP A 145 9.07 -13.09 7.55
CA ASP A 145 7.99 -13.73 6.79
C ASP A 145 7.58 -12.92 5.55
N GLY A 146 7.89 -11.62 5.52
CA GLY A 146 7.44 -10.78 4.42
C GLY A 146 7.70 -9.30 4.60
N VAL A 147 6.94 -8.50 3.86
CA VAL A 147 6.89 -7.04 3.95
C VAL A 147 5.56 -6.64 4.53
N TRP A 148 5.58 -5.79 5.57
CA TRP A 148 4.42 -5.32 6.30
C TRP A 148 4.20 -3.83 6.08
N ALA A 149 2.94 -3.44 5.92
CA ALA A 149 2.52 -2.03 5.88
C ALA A 149 1.62 -1.71 7.07
N TYR A 150 2.01 -0.74 7.87
CA TYR A 150 1.28 -0.25 9.03
C TYR A 150 0.66 1.10 8.70
N ASN A 151 -0.67 1.16 8.64
CA ASN A 151 -1.37 2.40 8.33
C ASN A 151 -1.44 3.32 9.55
N ARG A 152 -0.68 4.41 9.54
CA ARG A 152 -0.66 5.43 10.60
C ARG A 152 -1.43 6.70 10.22
N SER A 153 -1.96 6.75 9.00
CA SER A 153 -2.81 7.84 8.54
C SER A 153 -4.22 7.73 9.13
N GLU A 154 -4.98 8.82 9.10
CA GLU A 154 -6.38 8.87 9.54
C GLU A 154 -7.35 8.40 8.45
N HIS A 155 -6.82 7.94 7.32
CA HIS A 155 -7.60 7.50 6.18
C HIS A 155 -7.21 6.09 5.74
N PRO A 156 -8.12 5.35 5.06
CA PRO A 156 -7.78 4.03 4.56
C PRO A 156 -6.71 4.11 3.47
N ILE A 157 -5.84 3.12 3.44
CA ILE A 157 -4.97 2.82 2.29
C ILE A 157 -5.52 1.61 1.56
N PHE A 158 -5.17 1.50 0.28
CA PHE A 158 -5.61 0.40 -0.58
C PHE A 158 -4.38 -0.24 -1.18
N VAL A 159 -4.24 -1.56 -1.02
CA VAL A 159 -3.00 -2.28 -1.33
C VAL A 159 -3.30 -3.36 -2.35
N SER A 160 -2.45 -3.46 -3.37
CA SER A 160 -2.43 -4.59 -4.30
C SER A 160 -1.01 -5.12 -4.42
N SER A 161 -0.88 -6.43 -4.37
CA SER A 161 0.40 -7.13 -4.40
C SER A 161 0.21 -8.51 -5.02
N PRO A 162 1.21 -9.03 -5.77
CA PRO A 162 1.16 -10.36 -6.37
C PRO A 162 0.87 -11.49 -5.37
N THR A 163 1.31 -11.34 -4.12
CA THR A 163 1.16 -12.37 -3.09
C THR A 163 -0.09 -12.19 -2.23
N LEU A 164 -0.93 -11.17 -2.45
CA LEU A 164 -2.13 -10.95 -1.64
C LEU A 164 -3.35 -11.75 -2.13
N GLY A 165 -3.39 -12.13 -3.41
CA GLY A 165 -4.51 -12.88 -4.01
C GLY A 165 -4.28 -14.38 -4.01
N PRO A 166 -5.33 -15.20 -4.07
CA PRO A 166 -5.18 -16.65 -4.15
C PRO A 166 -4.36 -17.04 -5.41
N PRO A 167 -3.59 -18.13 -5.34
CA PRO A 167 -2.84 -18.62 -6.50
C PRO A 167 -3.76 -18.80 -7.71
N GLY A 168 -3.37 -18.25 -8.87
CA GLY A 168 -4.12 -18.40 -10.12
C GLY A 168 -5.28 -17.41 -10.34
N ALA A 169 -5.47 -16.42 -9.46
CA ALA A 169 -6.41 -15.32 -9.72
C ALA A 169 -6.00 -14.50 -10.95
N ARG A 170 -6.98 -14.00 -11.72
CA ARG A 170 -6.77 -13.05 -12.83
C ARG A 170 -6.37 -11.67 -12.27
N GLY A 171 -5.11 -11.55 -11.84
CA GLY A 171 -4.51 -10.33 -11.31
C GLY A 171 -4.63 -10.15 -9.79
N PRO A 172 -3.79 -9.30 -9.18
CA PRO A 172 -3.74 -9.12 -7.74
C PRO A 172 -4.94 -8.32 -7.22
N PRO A 173 -5.64 -8.79 -6.17
CA PRO A 173 -6.76 -8.08 -5.57
C PRO A 173 -6.33 -6.76 -4.92
N VAL A 174 -7.29 -5.90 -4.62
CA VAL A 174 -7.09 -4.64 -3.90
C VAL A 174 -7.71 -4.75 -2.51
N HIS A 175 -6.88 -4.75 -1.48
CA HIS A 175 -7.26 -4.83 -0.07
C HIS A 175 -7.32 -3.45 0.57
N LYS A 176 -8.37 -3.19 1.35
CA LYS A 176 -8.52 -1.94 2.11
C LYS A 176 -7.94 -2.12 3.51
N VAL A 177 -6.99 -1.27 3.90
CA VAL A 177 -6.40 -1.27 5.25
C VAL A 177 -6.83 0.01 5.96
N LEU A 178 -7.53 -0.15 7.09
CA LEU A 178 -8.09 0.95 7.87
C LEU A 178 -7.00 1.70 8.67
N PRO A 179 -7.27 2.94 9.12
CA PRO A 179 -6.41 3.64 10.06
C PRO A 179 -6.10 2.79 11.30
N GLY A 180 -4.81 2.68 11.63
CA GLY A 180 -4.36 1.88 12.78
C GLY A 180 -4.39 0.37 12.58
N TYR A 181 -4.50 -0.12 11.34
CA TYR A 181 -4.40 -1.54 11.00
C TYR A 181 -3.10 -1.80 10.21
N SER A 182 -2.66 -3.06 10.21
CA SER A 182 -1.51 -3.54 9.46
C SER A 182 -1.93 -4.63 8.46
N LEU A 183 -1.10 -4.84 7.45
CA LEU A 183 -1.26 -5.93 6.47
C LEU A 183 0.12 -6.41 6.05
N GLN A 184 0.32 -7.73 6.00
CA GLN A 184 1.45 -8.34 5.31
C GLN A 184 1.24 -8.16 3.81
N VAL A 185 1.87 -7.13 3.24
CA VAL A 185 1.66 -6.71 1.85
C VAL A 185 2.45 -7.55 0.86
N PHE A 186 3.46 -8.29 1.32
CA PHE A 186 4.21 -9.24 0.52
C PHE A 186 4.62 -10.42 1.37
N ASP A 187 4.44 -11.64 0.88
CA ASP A 187 4.74 -12.89 1.59
C ASP A 187 5.84 -13.62 0.80
N TYR A 188 6.98 -13.88 1.44
CA TYR A 188 8.14 -14.46 0.77
C TYR A 188 7.94 -15.92 0.37
N GLU A 189 7.26 -16.70 1.19
CA GLU A 189 6.96 -18.11 0.92
C GLU A 189 6.05 -18.22 -0.30
N ARG A 190 5.00 -17.38 -0.33
CA ARG A 190 4.07 -17.34 -1.45
C ARG A 190 4.74 -16.88 -2.74
N ALA A 191 5.64 -15.89 -2.66
CA ALA A 191 6.41 -15.42 -3.81
C ALA A 191 7.33 -16.52 -4.39
N GLY A 192 7.98 -17.31 -3.52
CA GLY A 192 8.82 -18.44 -3.92
C GLY A 192 8.03 -19.53 -4.66
N GLY A 193 6.82 -19.85 -4.18
CA GLY A 193 5.95 -20.84 -4.84
C GLY A 193 5.31 -20.36 -6.15
N GLN A 194 5.15 -19.05 -6.35
CA GLN A 194 4.44 -18.48 -7.52
C GLN A 194 5.27 -18.44 -8.81
N ALA A 195 6.59 -18.65 -8.72
CA ALA A 195 7.49 -18.70 -9.88
C ALA A 195 7.14 -19.83 -10.87
N GLY A 196 6.47 -20.89 -10.42
CA GLY A 196 6.02 -22.01 -11.26
C GLY A 196 4.60 -21.90 -11.83
N TRP A 197 3.82 -20.87 -11.46
CA TRP A 197 2.36 -20.82 -11.71
C TRP A 197 1.91 -19.66 -12.62
N ARG A 198 2.84 -18.90 -13.22
CA ARG A 198 2.48 -17.86 -14.17
C ARG A 198 1.92 -18.51 -15.43
N ARG A 199 0.64 -18.25 -15.71
CA ARG A 199 0.01 -18.76 -16.93
C ARG A 199 0.50 -17.91 -18.12
N PRO A 200 0.80 -18.53 -19.27
CA PRO A 200 1.00 -17.79 -20.51
C PRO A 200 -0.23 -16.90 -20.76
N GLY A 201 -0.06 -15.58 -20.75
CA GLY A 201 -1.16 -14.62 -20.92
C GLY A 201 -1.54 -13.80 -19.68
N ASP A 202 -0.95 -14.08 -18.51
CA ASP A 202 -0.95 -13.07 -17.43
C ASP A 202 -0.19 -11.85 -17.95
N GLY A 203 -0.91 -10.75 -18.14
CA GLY A 203 -0.33 -9.49 -18.63
C GLY A 203 0.87 -9.01 -17.79
N PRO A 204 1.55 -7.93 -18.19
CA PRO A 204 2.79 -7.49 -17.57
C PRO A 204 2.56 -6.99 -16.12
N CYS A 205 2.53 -7.93 -15.17
CA CYS A 205 2.52 -7.69 -13.73
C CYS A 205 3.89 -8.04 -13.17
N ASP A 206 4.63 -7.02 -12.74
CA ASP A 206 5.92 -7.22 -12.06
C ASP A 206 5.70 -8.03 -10.77
N PRO A 207 6.30 -9.24 -10.65
CA PRO A 207 6.17 -10.09 -9.45
C PRO A 207 6.67 -9.44 -8.16
N ASN A 208 7.49 -8.40 -8.26
CA ASN A 208 8.20 -7.80 -7.14
C ASN A 208 7.69 -6.38 -6.86
N SER A 209 6.54 -6.02 -7.43
CA SER A 209 5.96 -4.68 -7.30
C SER A 209 4.70 -4.71 -6.44
N ILE A 210 4.73 -3.99 -5.32
CA ILE A 210 3.56 -3.74 -4.48
C ILE A 210 3.05 -2.34 -4.77
N ARG A 211 1.74 -2.15 -4.83
CA ARG A 211 1.11 -0.87 -5.11
C ARG A 211 0.16 -0.45 -4.00
N ILE A 212 0.31 0.76 -3.50
CA ILE A 212 -0.46 1.31 -2.39
C ILE A 212 -1.06 2.66 -2.78
N SER A 213 -2.38 2.81 -2.75
CA SER A 213 -3.06 4.09 -2.95
C SER A 213 -3.52 4.68 -1.61
N PHE A 214 -3.38 6.00 -1.48
CA PHE A 214 -3.80 6.74 -0.28
C PHE A 214 -5.24 7.24 -0.42
N ALA A 215 -6.09 6.96 0.57
CA ALA A 215 -7.48 7.40 0.70
C ALA A 215 -8.46 6.99 -0.42
N LYS A 216 -7.99 6.47 -1.56
CA LYS A 216 -8.80 6.12 -2.73
C LYS A 216 -8.52 4.70 -3.19
N GLY A 217 -9.55 3.86 -3.23
CA GLY A 217 -9.48 2.51 -3.78
C GLY A 217 -9.60 2.49 -5.30
N TRP A 218 -9.18 1.36 -5.89
CA TRP A 218 -9.33 1.06 -7.30
C TRP A 218 -9.60 -0.43 -7.51
N GLY A 219 -9.99 -0.80 -8.73
CA GLY A 219 -10.36 -2.15 -9.13
C GLY A 219 -11.87 -2.30 -9.34
N PRO A 220 -12.34 -3.54 -9.60
CA PRO A 220 -13.72 -3.82 -10.00
C PRO A 220 -14.79 -3.33 -9.01
N CYS A 221 -14.47 -3.35 -7.71
CA CYS A 221 -15.37 -2.93 -6.64
C CYS A 221 -15.35 -1.40 -6.39
N TYR A 222 -14.67 -0.63 -7.22
CA TYR A 222 -14.49 0.81 -7.05
C TYR A 222 -14.78 1.56 -8.35
N SER A 223 -15.09 2.85 -8.25
CA SER A 223 -15.30 3.69 -9.44
C SER A 223 -14.02 3.88 -10.27
N ARG A 224 -12.84 3.68 -9.67
CA ARG A 224 -11.54 3.74 -10.35
C ARG A 224 -11.14 2.34 -10.75
N GLN A 225 -10.97 2.06 -12.04
CA GLN A 225 -10.56 0.72 -12.48
C GLN A 225 -9.04 0.49 -12.33
N PHE A 226 -8.24 1.54 -12.55
CA PHE A 226 -6.78 1.46 -12.51
C PHE A 226 -6.21 2.33 -11.40
N ILE A 227 -5.10 1.90 -10.81
CA ILE A 227 -4.40 2.69 -9.79
C ILE A 227 -3.93 4.05 -10.31
N THR A 228 -3.63 4.16 -11.61
CA THR A 228 -3.23 5.43 -12.23
C THR A 228 -4.36 6.46 -12.27
N ALA A 229 -5.61 6.04 -12.03
CA ALA A 229 -6.71 6.96 -11.79
C ALA A 229 -6.69 7.51 -10.35
N CYS A 230 -5.99 6.89 -9.41
CA CYS A 230 -5.85 7.40 -8.05
C CYS A 230 -4.98 8.66 -8.02
N PRO A 231 -5.37 9.67 -7.22
CA PRO A 231 -4.66 10.95 -7.18
C PRO A 231 -3.26 10.82 -6.56
N CYS A 232 -3.06 9.96 -5.56
CA CYS A 232 -1.79 9.76 -4.90
C CYS A 232 -1.59 8.28 -4.59
N TRP A 233 -0.49 7.71 -5.05
CA TRP A 233 -0.15 6.31 -4.79
C TRP A 233 1.37 6.09 -4.76
N LEU A 234 1.76 4.95 -4.22
CA LEU A 234 3.13 4.51 -4.00
C LEU A 234 3.32 3.17 -4.71
N GLU A 235 4.44 3.02 -5.38
CA GLU A 235 4.92 1.74 -5.89
C GLU A 235 6.17 1.35 -5.12
N ILE A 236 6.19 0.12 -4.60
CA ILE A 236 7.32 -0.46 -3.87
C ILE A 236 7.90 -1.52 -4.77
N LEU A 237 9.14 -1.32 -5.20
CA LEU A 237 9.89 -2.23 -6.05
C LEU A 237 10.84 -3.03 -5.16
N LEU A 238 10.52 -4.30 -4.91
CA LEU A 238 11.35 -5.17 -4.09
C LEU A 238 12.60 -5.59 -4.87
N THR A 239 13.76 -5.50 -4.21
CA THR A 239 14.97 -6.13 -4.70
C THR A 239 14.81 -7.63 -4.47
N LYS A 240 14.95 -8.45 -5.51
CA LYS A 240 14.93 -9.92 -5.35
C LYS A 240 15.99 -10.32 -4.32
N PRO A 241 15.63 -11.05 -3.25
CA PRO A 241 16.61 -11.69 -2.39
C PRO A 241 17.47 -12.62 -3.26
N ARG A 242 18.76 -12.72 -2.92
CA ARG A 242 19.66 -13.70 -3.54
C ARG A 242 19.25 -15.12 -3.19
#